data_AF-A0A968DDA7-F1
#
_entry.id   AF-A0A968DDA7-F1
#
_cell.length_a   1.000
_cell.length_b   1.000
_cell.length_c   1.000
_cell.angle_alpha   90.00
_cell.angle_beta   90.00
_cell.angle_gamma   90.00
#
_symmetry.space_group_name_H-M   'P 1'
#
loop_
_entity.id
_entity.type
_entity.pdbx_description
1 polymer ?
#
loop_
_entity_poly.entity_id
_entity_poly.type
_entity_poly.pdbx_seq_one_letter_code
_entity_poly.pdbx_strand_id
1 'polypeptide(L)'
;AVGLGMGVIGYDPFVDAETFQNEDIRLVELDELFRLSDFITVHTPLVDSTRHLLGRAAFERMREGVRIINCARGGIVDEEALCEAIDQGRVAGAALDVYENEPPGGRRVTAYDAILTTPHLGGSTREAQLNVGLAIARQVGDFLTRGVVQNAANAAPVTGQTRARVGPFLDVGERIGSMAAQLLNGVLKRVVVTVYGERCKADARMLATSVLK
;
A
#
# COMPACT_ATOMS: atom_id res chain seq x y z
N ALA A 1 9.71 17.91 -7.97
CA ALA A 1 10.36 17.76 -9.29
C ALA A 1 9.88 18.86 -10.25
N VAL A 2 8.61 18.87 -10.67
CA VAL A 2 8.05 19.92 -11.57
C VAL A 2 8.29 21.34 -11.04
N GLY A 3 7.93 21.62 -9.79
CA GLY A 3 8.18 22.95 -9.17
C GLY A 3 9.65 23.34 -9.01
N LEU A 4 10.59 22.40 -9.22
CA LEU A 4 12.03 22.66 -9.24
C LEU A 4 12.57 22.81 -10.67
N GLY A 5 11.70 22.80 -11.70
CA GLY A 5 12.08 22.91 -13.11
C GLY A 5 12.65 21.63 -13.71
N MET A 6 12.45 20.46 -13.08
CA MET A 6 12.91 19.18 -13.60
C MET A 6 11.93 18.62 -14.63
N GLY A 7 12.43 17.98 -15.69
CA GLY A 7 11.62 17.10 -16.52
C GLY A 7 11.22 15.84 -15.74
N VAL A 8 9.94 15.47 -15.76
CA VAL A 8 9.42 14.34 -14.98
C VAL A 8 8.91 13.24 -15.90
N ILE A 9 9.43 12.04 -15.69
CA ILE A 9 8.92 10.79 -16.28
C ILE A 9 8.44 9.87 -15.17
N GLY A 10 7.43 9.06 -15.45
CA GLY A 10 6.84 8.12 -14.49
C GLY A 10 6.56 6.76 -15.10
N TYR A 11 6.55 5.72 -14.27
CA TYR A 11 6.10 4.39 -14.63
C TYR A 11 5.11 3.90 -13.58
N ASP A 12 3.93 3.49 -14.03
CA ASP A 12 2.94 2.81 -13.20
C ASP A 12 2.14 1.85 -14.09
N PRO A 13 2.24 0.51 -13.89
CA PRO A 13 1.56 -0.46 -14.72
C PRO A 13 0.04 -0.46 -14.56
N PHE A 14 -0.50 0.28 -13.58
CA PHE A 14 -1.92 0.41 -13.32
C PHE A 14 -2.52 1.73 -13.83
N VAL A 15 -1.68 2.63 -14.37
CA VAL A 15 -2.11 3.90 -14.94
C VAL A 15 -1.93 3.85 -16.44
N ASP A 16 -3.04 3.96 -17.16
CA ASP A 16 -3.01 4.01 -18.62
C ASP A 16 -2.55 5.40 -19.10
N ALA A 17 -1.51 5.41 -19.93
CA ALA A 17 -0.93 6.62 -20.51
C ALA A 17 -1.94 7.43 -21.32
N GLU A 18 -2.92 6.79 -21.95
CA GLU A 18 -3.97 7.50 -22.71
C GLU A 18 -4.94 8.27 -21.79
N THR A 19 -5.15 7.76 -20.56
CA THR A 19 -6.07 8.35 -19.59
C THR A 19 -5.37 9.26 -18.57
N PHE A 20 -4.05 9.22 -18.52
CA PHE A 20 -3.26 10.00 -17.58
C PHE A 20 -3.22 11.47 -18.00
N GLN A 21 -3.98 12.30 -17.29
CA GLN A 21 -4.07 13.74 -17.53
C GLN A 21 -3.08 14.50 -16.66
N ASN A 22 -1.83 14.62 -17.14
CA ASN A 22 -0.86 15.55 -16.58
C ASN A 22 0.12 16.00 -17.67
N GLU A 23 0.13 17.29 -18.00
CA GLU A 23 0.99 17.84 -19.06
C GLU A 23 2.47 17.91 -18.66
N ASP A 24 2.76 17.89 -17.35
CA ASP A 24 4.12 18.02 -16.81
C ASP A 24 4.83 16.67 -16.60
N ILE A 25 4.11 15.55 -16.71
CA ILE A 25 4.62 14.20 -16.43
C ILE A 25 4.37 13.29 -17.63
N ARG A 26 5.45 12.73 -18.17
CA ARG A 26 5.39 11.74 -19.25
C ARG A 26 5.46 10.32 -18.70
N LEU A 27 4.43 9.51 -18.92
CA LEU A 27 4.51 8.08 -18.61
C LEU A 27 5.39 7.36 -19.63
N VAL A 28 6.24 6.47 -19.13
CA VAL A 28 7.21 5.69 -19.91
C VAL A 28 7.28 4.27 -19.37
N GLU A 29 7.83 3.37 -20.17
CA GLU A 29 8.17 2.02 -19.72
C GLU A 29 9.29 2.04 -18.68
N LEU A 30 9.30 1.05 -17.78
CA LEU A 30 10.27 0.97 -16.69
C LEU A 30 11.73 0.96 -17.17
N ASP A 31 12.00 0.29 -18.29
CA ASP A 31 13.34 0.28 -18.90
C ASP A 31 13.78 1.66 -19.39
N GLU A 32 12.86 2.43 -19.97
CA GLU A 32 13.13 3.78 -20.41
C GLU A 32 13.37 4.70 -19.21
N LEU A 33 12.58 4.55 -18.13
CA LEU A 33 12.78 5.27 -16.87
C LEU A 33 14.20 5.09 -16.34
N PHE A 34 14.67 3.84 -16.24
CA PHE A 34 16.03 3.56 -15.75
C PHE A 34 17.11 4.21 -16.61
N ARG A 35 16.96 4.17 -17.94
CA ARG A 35 17.97 4.71 -18.87
C ARG A 35 18.00 6.24 -18.93
N LEU A 36 16.90 6.92 -18.60
CA LEU A 36 16.80 8.38 -18.74
C LEU A 36 16.99 9.14 -17.41
N SER A 37 16.59 8.56 -16.29
CA SER A 37 16.55 9.25 -15.00
C SER A 37 17.93 9.56 -14.40
N ASP A 38 18.13 10.83 -14.01
CA ASP A 38 19.24 11.24 -13.12
C ASP A 38 18.90 11.05 -11.63
N PHE A 39 17.61 11.11 -11.31
CA PHE A 39 17.04 10.88 -9.98
C PHE A 39 15.86 9.91 -10.10
N ILE A 40 15.81 8.91 -9.24
CA ILE A 40 14.71 7.94 -9.17
C ILE A 40 14.14 7.95 -7.76
N THR A 41 12.84 8.19 -7.65
CA THR A 41 12.08 8.04 -6.41
C THR A 41 11.02 6.98 -6.59
N VAL A 42 10.88 6.07 -5.62
CA VAL A 42 9.89 4.98 -5.66
C VAL A 42 8.72 5.26 -4.73
N HIS A 43 7.50 4.97 -5.22
CA HIS A 43 6.24 5.24 -4.52
C HIS A 43 5.24 4.07 -4.66
N THR A 44 5.75 2.84 -4.61
CA THR A 44 4.93 1.63 -4.75
C THR A 44 4.70 0.97 -3.39
N PRO A 45 3.63 0.16 -3.23
CA PRO A 45 3.54 -0.75 -2.10
C PRO A 45 4.60 -1.85 -2.21
N LEU A 46 4.95 -2.48 -1.09
CA LEU A 46 5.75 -3.71 -1.11
C LEU A 46 4.83 -4.92 -1.35
N VAL A 47 4.97 -5.51 -2.52
CA VAL A 47 4.34 -6.77 -2.96
C VAL A 47 5.39 -7.59 -3.70
N ASP A 48 5.09 -8.84 -4.04
CA ASP A 48 6.08 -9.73 -4.69
C ASP A 48 6.62 -9.16 -6.00
N SER A 49 5.79 -8.43 -6.77
CA SER A 49 6.21 -7.80 -8.02
C SER A 49 7.05 -6.52 -7.85
N THR A 50 7.10 -5.93 -6.66
CA THR A 50 7.86 -4.70 -6.37
C THR A 50 9.02 -4.95 -5.40
N ARG A 51 9.16 -6.18 -4.88
CA ARG A 51 10.30 -6.59 -4.07
C ARG A 51 11.58 -6.53 -4.90
N HIS A 52 12.56 -5.79 -4.40
CA HIS A 52 13.86 -5.58 -5.05
C HIS A 52 13.70 -5.07 -6.49
N LEU A 53 12.67 -4.26 -6.73
CA LEU A 53 12.46 -3.56 -8.00
C LEU A 53 13.72 -2.78 -8.41
N LEU A 54 14.38 -2.17 -7.43
CA LEU A 54 15.73 -1.61 -7.57
C LEU A 54 16.76 -2.57 -6.96
N GLY A 55 17.11 -3.60 -7.73
CA GLY A 55 18.21 -4.53 -7.44
C GLY A 55 19.36 -4.42 -8.45
N ARG A 56 20.33 -5.34 -8.39
CA ARG A 56 21.55 -5.31 -9.24
C ARG A 56 21.25 -5.08 -10.73
N ALA A 57 20.36 -5.87 -11.31
CA ALA A 57 20.01 -5.77 -12.73
C ALA A 57 19.33 -4.44 -13.10
N ALA A 58 18.61 -3.83 -12.16
CA ALA A 58 18.04 -2.50 -12.38
C ALA A 58 19.15 -1.44 -12.36
N PHE A 59 20.05 -1.47 -11.38
CA PHE A 59 21.16 -0.53 -11.27
C PHE A 59 22.10 -0.57 -12.47
N GLU A 60 22.35 -1.74 -13.06
CA GLU A 60 23.15 -1.90 -14.28
C GLU A 60 22.55 -1.18 -15.50
N ARG A 61 21.22 -1.04 -15.54
CA ARG A 61 20.51 -0.36 -16.64
C ARG A 61 20.39 1.14 -16.43
N MET A 62 20.75 1.64 -15.25
CA MET A 62 20.66 3.05 -14.91
C MET A 62 21.84 3.87 -15.43
N ARG A 63 21.61 5.17 -15.55
CA ARG A 63 22.67 6.14 -15.82
C ARG A 63 23.71 6.11 -14.71
N GLU A 64 24.97 6.25 -15.08
CA GLU A 64 26.05 6.43 -14.11
C GLU A 64 25.87 7.75 -13.36
N GLY A 65 26.03 7.72 -12.04
CA GLY A 65 25.80 8.85 -11.15
C GLY A 65 24.32 9.10 -10.80
N VAL A 66 23.43 8.15 -11.08
CA VAL A 66 22.01 8.22 -10.67
C VAL A 66 21.89 8.35 -9.15
N ARG A 67 20.86 9.05 -8.68
CA ARG A 67 20.52 9.16 -7.25
C ARG A 67 19.19 8.50 -6.95
N ILE A 68 19.15 7.73 -5.86
CA ILE A 68 18.00 6.91 -5.49
C ILE A 68 17.32 7.46 -4.23
N ILE A 69 15.99 7.54 -4.25
CA ILE A 69 15.18 7.95 -3.10
C ILE A 69 14.13 6.88 -2.83
N ASN A 70 14.08 6.36 -1.59
CA ASN A 70 13.01 5.48 -1.14
C ASN A 70 12.46 5.93 0.21
N CYS A 71 11.28 6.52 0.18
CA CYS A 71 10.47 6.82 1.36
C CYS A 71 9.14 6.05 1.34
N ALA A 72 9.03 4.98 0.53
CA ALA A 72 7.80 4.22 0.35
C ALA A 72 7.73 3.04 1.29
N ARG A 73 8.44 1.95 0.98
CA ARG A 73 8.55 0.75 1.84
C ARG A 73 9.94 0.15 1.73
N GLY A 74 10.42 -0.43 2.82
CA GLY A 74 11.62 -1.26 2.84
C GLY A 74 11.49 -2.45 1.89
N GLY A 75 12.60 -2.91 1.32
CA GLY A 75 12.63 -4.04 0.40
C GLY A 75 12.11 -3.78 -1.01
N ILE A 76 11.73 -2.55 -1.35
CA ILE A 76 11.58 -2.15 -2.77
C ILE A 76 12.96 -1.98 -3.41
N VAL A 77 13.89 -1.44 -2.62
CA VAL A 77 15.32 -1.35 -2.95
C VAL A 77 16.04 -2.47 -2.23
N ASP A 78 16.84 -3.23 -2.97
CA ASP A 78 17.76 -4.22 -2.39
C ASP A 78 18.94 -3.44 -1.76
N GLU A 79 19.02 -3.47 -0.42
CA GLU A 79 19.97 -2.65 0.34
C GLU A 79 21.43 -3.00 0.03
N GLU A 80 21.73 -4.29 -0.14
CA GLU A 80 23.10 -4.75 -0.45
C GLU A 80 23.47 -4.40 -1.88
N ALA A 81 22.57 -4.61 -2.84
CA ALA A 81 22.80 -4.22 -4.22
C ALA A 81 23.00 -2.69 -4.36
N LEU A 82 22.30 -1.89 -3.56
CA LEU A 82 22.49 -0.45 -3.52
C LEU A 82 23.90 -0.08 -3.02
N CYS A 83 24.35 -0.68 -1.91
CA CYS A 83 25.70 -0.46 -1.40
C CYS A 83 26.77 -0.85 -2.43
N GLU A 84 26.62 -1.99 -3.09
CA GLU A 84 27.52 -2.42 -4.17
C GLU A 84 27.51 -1.44 -5.36
N ALA A 85 26.35 -0.95 -5.76
CA ALA A 85 26.23 0.01 -6.85
C ALA A 85 26.86 1.38 -6.53
N ILE A 86 26.86 1.78 -5.25
CA ILE A 86 27.57 2.97 -4.76
C ILE A 86 29.09 2.73 -4.78
N ASP A 87 29.56 1.58 -4.29
CA ASP A 87 31.00 1.23 -4.30
C ASP A 87 31.56 1.23 -5.74
N GLN A 88 30.76 0.82 -6.71
CA GLN A 88 31.11 0.79 -8.13
C GLN A 88 30.96 2.14 -8.83
N GLY A 89 30.49 3.19 -8.15
CA GLY A 89 30.27 4.52 -8.72
C GLY A 89 29.06 4.63 -9.67
N ARG A 90 28.27 3.57 -9.83
CA ARG A 90 27.04 3.58 -10.64
C ARG A 90 25.99 4.50 -10.01
N VAL A 91 25.83 4.43 -8.69
CA VAL A 91 24.91 5.27 -7.91
C VAL A 91 25.73 6.33 -7.16
N ALA A 92 25.45 7.60 -7.39
CA ALA A 92 26.18 8.70 -6.74
C ALA A 92 25.78 8.91 -5.28
N GLY A 93 24.61 8.41 -4.88
CA GLY A 93 24.12 8.48 -3.51
C GLY A 93 22.64 8.11 -3.42
N ALA A 94 22.18 7.90 -2.19
CA ALA A 94 20.79 7.54 -1.93
C ALA A 94 20.21 8.27 -0.71
N ALA A 95 18.88 8.32 -0.64
CA ALA A 95 18.14 8.75 0.53
C ALA A 95 17.08 7.70 0.89
N LEU A 96 17.18 7.12 2.08
CA LEU A 96 16.30 6.06 2.56
C LEU A 96 15.63 6.46 3.87
N ASP A 97 14.29 6.43 3.89
CA ASP A 97 13.50 6.59 5.12
C ASP A 97 13.01 5.23 5.66
N VAL A 98 13.09 4.17 4.86
CA VAL A 98 12.50 2.86 5.13
C VAL A 98 13.51 1.75 4.85
N TYR A 99 13.41 0.66 5.59
CA TYR A 99 14.42 -0.42 5.58
C TYR A 99 13.76 -1.79 5.45
N GLU A 100 14.43 -2.74 4.80
CA GLU A 100 13.97 -4.14 4.68
C GLU A 100 13.60 -4.75 6.03
N ASN A 101 14.37 -4.39 7.06
CA ASN A 101 14.10 -4.79 8.44
C ASN A 101 14.12 -3.54 9.30
N GLU A 102 13.03 -3.30 10.02
CA GLU A 102 12.89 -2.15 10.92
C GLU A 102 12.70 -2.65 12.35
N PRO A 103 13.57 -2.24 13.31
CA PRO A 103 14.66 -1.27 13.18
C PRO A 103 15.85 -1.77 12.33
N PRO A 104 16.56 -0.89 11.60
CA PRO A 104 17.64 -1.29 10.68
C PRO A 104 18.86 -1.90 11.38
N GLY A 105 19.08 -1.59 12.66
CA GLY A 105 20.27 -2.06 13.39
C GLY A 105 21.58 -1.56 12.77
N GLY A 106 22.67 -2.31 12.96
CA GLY A 106 24.00 -1.98 12.43
C GLY A 106 24.20 -2.36 10.96
N ARG A 107 23.15 -2.22 10.13
CA ARG A 107 23.21 -2.57 8.70
C ARG A 107 24.17 -1.65 7.95
N ARG A 108 24.84 -2.23 6.97
CA ARG A 108 25.81 -1.56 6.11
C ARG A 108 25.24 -0.28 5.49
N VAL A 109 23.98 -0.31 5.04
CA VAL A 109 23.27 0.83 4.44
C VAL A 109 23.20 2.07 5.34
N THR A 110 23.20 1.90 6.67
CA THR A 110 23.18 3.00 7.65
C THR A 110 24.55 3.59 7.94
N ALA A 111 25.63 2.94 7.48
CA ALA A 111 27.01 3.35 7.72
C ALA A 111 27.66 4.07 6.52
N TYR A 112 26.97 4.19 5.39
CA TYR A 112 27.49 4.88 4.21
C TYR A 112 27.26 6.39 4.27
N ASP A 113 28.32 7.18 4.15
CA ASP A 113 28.23 8.65 4.05
C ASP A 113 27.44 9.11 2.80
N ALA A 114 27.44 8.31 1.73
CA ALA A 114 26.69 8.57 0.51
C ALA A 114 25.19 8.26 0.62
N ILE A 115 24.74 7.70 1.76
CA ILE A 115 23.34 7.36 2.00
C ILE A 115 22.80 8.21 3.14
N LEU A 116 21.92 9.16 2.80
CA LEU A 116 21.12 9.87 3.79
C LEU A 116 20.07 8.92 4.35
N THR A 117 20.03 8.76 5.66
CA THR A 117 19.09 7.85 6.34
C THR A 117 18.21 8.60 7.33
N THR A 118 16.93 8.25 7.35
CA THR A 118 15.98 8.68 8.39
C THR A 118 15.17 7.49 8.91
N PRO A 119 14.75 7.48 10.18
CA PRO A 119 14.08 6.33 10.80
C PRO A 119 12.56 6.36 10.58
N HIS A 120 12.10 6.11 9.35
CA HIS A 120 10.68 6.01 8.97
C HIS A 120 9.83 7.20 9.43
N LEU A 121 10.29 8.40 9.06
CA LEU A 121 9.73 9.67 9.48
C LEU A 121 8.70 10.26 8.51
N GLY A 122 8.47 9.66 7.33
CA GLY A 122 7.59 10.22 6.30
C GLY A 122 6.17 10.56 6.77
N GLY A 123 5.63 9.81 7.74
CA GLY A 123 4.32 10.07 8.36
C GLY A 123 4.39 10.74 9.74
N SER A 124 5.58 11.05 10.25
CA SER A 124 5.83 11.49 11.62
C SER A 124 5.75 13.01 11.78
N THR A 125 4.77 13.65 11.12
CA THR A 125 4.50 15.09 11.23
C THR A 125 3.29 15.36 12.11
N ARG A 126 3.25 16.54 12.76
CA ARG A 126 2.13 16.92 13.63
C ARG A 126 0.80 16.94 12.85
N GLU A 127 0.83 17.44 11.63
CA GLU A 127 -0.31 17.55 10.73
C GLU A 127 -0.82 16.17 10.31
N ALA A 128 0.09 15.25 9.94
CA ALA A 128 -0.29 13.88 9.59
C ALA A 128 -0.92 13.15 10.77
N GLN A 129 -0.30 13.22 11.96
CA GLN A 129 -0.83 12.59 13.18
C GLN A 129 -2.19 13.17 13.58
N LEU A 130 -2.39 14.49 13.46
CA LEU A 130 -3.68 15.13 13.69
C LEU A 130 -4.74 14.64 12.70
N ASN A 131 -4.41 14.59 11.41
CA ASN A 131 -5.34 14.14 10.37
C ASN A 131 -5.74 12.67 10.56
N VAL A 132 -4.79 11.80 10.92
CA VAL A 132 -5.06 10.40 11.26
C VAL A 132 -5.99 10.33 12.47
N GLY A 133 -5.69 11.06 13.54
CA GLY A 133 -6.53 11.10 14.74
C GLY A 133 -7.96 11.55 14.46
N LEU A 134 -8.13 12.63 13.67
CA LEU A 134 -9.44 13.12 13.25
C LEU A 134 -10.19 12.12 12.37
N ALA A 135 -9.51 11.47 11.43
CA ALA A 135 -10.10 10.46 10.56
C ALA A 135 -10.63 9.27 11.37
N ILE A 136 -9.84 8.75 12.31
CA ILE A 136 -10.23 7.65 13.19
C ILE A 136 -11.39 8.06 14.09
N ALA A 137 -11.32 9.24 14.72
CA ALA A 137 -12.38 9.73 15.60
C ALA A 137 -13.72 9.87 14.86
N ARG A 138 -13.70 10.39 13.62
CA ARG A 138 -14.88 10.48 12.76
C ARG A 138 -15.42 9.09 12.40
N GLN A 139 -14.55 8.16 12.01
CA GLN A 139 -14.94 6.80 11.64
C GLN A 139 -15.59 6.05 12.82
N VAL A 140 -15.04 6.18 14.03
CA VAL A 140 -15.63 5.62 15.25
C VAL A 140 -16.97 6.27 15.57
N GLY A 141 -17.06 7.60 15.47
CA GLY A 141 -18.30 8.34 15.69
C GLY A 141 -19.41 7.94 14.71
N ASP A 142 -19.09 7.84 13.42
CA ASP A 142 -20.01 7.42 12.36
C ASP A 142 -20.48 5.97 12.56
N PHE A 143 -19.59 5.08 13.00
CA PHE A 143 -19.98 3.71 13.34
C PHE A 143 -20.92 3.67 14.56
N LEU A 144 -20.59 4.34 15.66
CA LEU A 144 -21.36 4.26 16.89
C LEU A 144 -22.73 4.94 16.78
N THR A 145 -22.84 6.02 16.00
CA THR A 145 -24.08 6.80 15.89
C THR A 145 -24.95 6.41 14.70
N ARG A 146 -24.33 5.97 13.59
CA ARG A 146 -25.04 5.70 12.32
C ARG A 146 -24.80 4.27 11.81
N GLY A 147 -23.94 3.49 12.46
CA GLY A 147 -23.57 2.16 12.03
C GLY A 147 -22.76 2.11 10.74
N VAL A 148 -22.22 3.25 10.28
CA VAL A 148 -21.44 3.33 9.04
C VAL A 148 -20.07 2.71 9.24
N VAL A 149 -19.66 1.83 8.33
CA VAL A 149 -18.33 1.23 8.32
C VAL A 149 -17.63 1.70 7.05
N GLN A 150 -16.51 2.39 7.19
CA GLN A 150 -15.65 2.81 6.08
C GLN A 150 -14.20 2.50 6.45
N ASN A 151 -13.33 2.28 5.46
CA ASN A 151 -11.90 2.01 5.65
C ASN A 151 -11.59 0.88 6.67
N ALA A 152 -12.49 -0.09 6.82
CA ALA A 152 -12.26 -1.23 7.69
C ALA A 152 -11.33 -2.22 7.01
N ALA A 153 -10.24 -2.58 7.68
CA ALA A 153 -9.27 -3.56 7.16
C ALA A 153 -9.86 -4.97 7.02
N ASN A 154 -10.89 -5.29 7.79
CA ASN A 154 -11.46 -6.62 7.95
C ASN A 154 -12.97 -6.70 7.65
N ALA A 155 -13.58 -5.65 7.14
CA ALA A 155 -15.01 -5.61 6.84
C ALA A 155 -15.31 -4.83 5.56
N ALA A 156 -16.37 -5.24 4.87
CA ALA A 156 -16.86 -4.49 3.72
C ALA A 156 -17.38 -3.11 4.17
N PRO A 157 -17.15 -2.04 3.38
CA PRO A 157 -17.72 -0.74 3.69
C PRO A 157 -19.25 -0.82 3.64
N VAL A 158 -19.90 -0.29 4.68
CA VAL A 158 -21.36 -0.27 4.82
C VAL A 158 -21.80 1.18 5.03
N THR A 159 -22.62 1.70 4.12
CA THR A 159 -23.25 3.02 4.31
C THR A 159 -24.44 2.91 5.27
N GLY A 160 -24.93 4.03 5.81
CA GLY A 160 -26.11 4.04 6.68
C GLY A 160 -27.37 3.53 5.97
N GLN A 161 -27.54 3.86 4.67
CA GLN A 161 -28.63 3.33 3.85
C GLN A 161 -28.50 1.82 3.59
N THR A 162 -27.28 1.35 3.27
CA THR A 162 -27.00 -0.08 3.12
C THR A 162 -27.30 -0.80 4.44
N ARG A 163 -26.85 -0.28 5.58
CA ARG A 163 -27.10 -0.88 6.90
C ARG A 163 -28.58 -0.85 7.30
N ALA A 164 -29.34 0.19 6.99
CA ALA A 164 -30.79 0.18 7.23
C ALA A 164 -31.49 -0.91 6.40
N ARG A 165 -31.03 -1.14 5.16
CA ARG A 165 -31.56 -2.18 4.27
C ARG A 165 -31.15 -3.60 4.68
N VAL A 166 -29.87 -3.80 5.01
CA VAL A 166 -29.29 -5.14 5.23
C VAL A 166 -29.06 -5.51 6.69
N GLY A 167 -29.11 -4.54 7.61
CA GLY A 167 -28.81 -4.70 9.03
C GLY A 167 -29.53 -5.87 9.70
N PRO A 168 -30.86 -6.00 9.56
CA PRO A 168 -31.59 -7.15 10.11
C PRO A 168 -31.08 -8.50 9.60
N PHE A 169 -30.59 -8.56 8.36
CA PHE A 169 -30.04 -9.78 7.76
C PHE A 169 -28.60 -10.05 8.20
N LEU A 170 -27.82 -9.01 8.50
CA LEU A 170 -26.48 -9.15 9.05
C LEU A 170 -26.53 -9.81 10.43
N ASP A 171 -27.41 -9.35 11.32
CA ASP A 171 -27.63 -9.93 12.66
C ASP A 171 -28.08 -11.40 12.58
N VAL A 172 -28.96 -11.71 11.63
CA VAL A 172 -29.38 -13.09 11.37
C VAL A 172 -28.19 -13.94 10.89
N GLY A 173 -27.36 -13.41 9.99
CA GLY A 173 -26.17 -14.10 9.52
C GLY A 173 -25.18 -14.42 10.65
N GLU A 174 -24.89 -13.46 11.52
CA GLU A 174 -24.02 -13.65 12.70
C GLU A 174 -24.59 -14.73 13.64
N ARG A 175 -25.90 -14.69 13.92
CA ARG A 175 -26.56 -15.72 14.75
C ARG A 175 -26.54 -17.11 14.11
N ILE A 176 -26.72 -17.20 12.79
CA ILE A 176 -26.63 -18.47 12.05
C ILE A 176 -25.20 -19.01 12.11
N GLY A 177 -24.19 -18.16 11.90
CA GLY A 177 -22.78 -18.52 12.01
C GLY A 177 -22.43 -19.04 13.39
N SER A 178 -22.78 -18.29 14.43
CA SER A 178 -22.58 -18.68 15.83
C SER A 178 -23.29 -19.99 16.20
N MET A 179 -24.55 -20.17 15.76
CA MET A 179 -25.29 -21.42 15.97
C MET A 179 -24.63 -22.59 15.24
N ALA A 180 -24.25 -22.42 13.97
CA ALA A 180 -23.59 -23.46 13.20
C ALA A 180 -22.26 -23.87 13.84
N ALA A 181 -21.45 -22.91 14.29
CA ALA A 181 -20.20 -23.17 14.97
C ALA A 181 -20.38 -24.01 16.25
N GLN A 182 -21.44 -23.75 17.01
CA GLN A 182 -21.75 -24.51 18.24
C GLN A 182 -22.26 -25.93 17.97
N LEU A 183 -22.88 -26.16 16.81
CA LEU A 183 -23.40 -27.47 16.41
C LEU A 183 -22.35 -28.37 15.74
N LEU A 184 -21.20 -27.80 15.36
CA LEU A 184 -20.14 -28.51 14.67
C LEU A 184 -19.17 -29.15 15.65
N ASN A 185 -18.93 -30.46 15.47
CA ASN A 185 -17.82 -31.16 16.12
C ASN A 185 -16.65 -31.27 15.13
N GLY A 186 -15.59 -30.48 15.36
CA GLY A 186 -14.35 -30.52 14.58
C GLY A 186 -14.04 -29.23 13.82
N VAL A 187 -13.01 -29.27 12.97
CA VAL A 187 -12.48 -28.08 12.28
C VAL A 187 -13.29 -27.76 11.03
N LEU A 188 -13.75 -26.51 10.93
CA LEU A 188 -14.48 -25.97 9.78
C LEU A 188 -13.55 -25.89 8.56
N LYS A 189 -13.86 -26.64 7.49
CA LYS A 189 -13.06 -26.63 6.24
C LYS A 189 -13.61 -25.69 5.17
N ARG A 190 -14.93 -25.50 5.14
CA ARG A 190 -15.61 -24.70 4.11
C ARG A 190 -16.98 -24.25 4.62
N VAL A 191 -17.33 -23.00 4.33
CA VAL A 191 -18.67 -22.44 4.53
C VAL A 191 -19.23 -22.06 3.16
N VAL A 192 -20.47 -22.47 2.89
CA VAL A 192 -21.20 -22.05 1.69
C VAL A 192 -22.43 -21.29 2.15
N VAL A 193 -22.45 -20.00 1.86
CA VAL A 193 -23.61 -19.14 2.15
C VAL A 193 -24.37 -18.91 0.85
N THR A 194 -25.65 -19.27 0.83
CA THR A 194 -26.54 -19.02 -0.31
C THR A 194 -27.54 -17.94 0.07
N VAL A 195 -27.55 -16.84 -0.68
CA VAL A 195 -28.46 -15.71 -0.46
C VAL A 195 -29.57 -15.75 -1.50
N TYR A 196 -30.81 -15.83 -1.04
CA TYR A 196 -32.00 -15.85 -1.90
C TYR A 196 -32.71 -14.49 -1.91
N GLY A 197 -33.21 -14.09 -3.09
CA GLY A 197 -34.02 -12.87 -3.29
C GLY A 197 -33.29 -11.74 -4.02
N GLU A 198 -33.99 -11.10 -4.97
CA GLU A 198 -33.46 -10.01 -5.82
C GLU A 198 -32.93 -8.82 -5.00
N ARG A 199 -33.61 -8.47 -3.91
CA ARG A 199 -33.24 -7.34 -3.04
C ARG A 199 -31.93 -7.53 -2.28
N CYS A 200 -31.43 -8.76 -2.19
CA CYS A 200 -30.21 -9.11 -1.45
C CYS A 200 -29.04 -9.46 -2.37
N LYS A 201 -29.24 -9.56 -3.69
CA LYS A 201 -28.18 -9.89 -4.65
C LYS A 201 -27.01 -8.90 -4.61
N ALA A 202 -27.32 -7.60 -4.58
CA ALA A 202 -26.30 -6.55 -4.55
C ALA A 202 -25.43 -6.59 -3.28
N ASP A 203 -25.95 -7.14 -2.18
CA ASP A 203 -25.29 -7.17 -0.88
C ASP A 203 -24.87 -8.60 -0.47
N ALA A 204 -25.01 -9.58 -1.37
CA ALA A 204 -24.86 -11.01 -1.05
C ALA A 204 -23.48 -11.34 -0.46
N ARG A 205 -22.43 -10.69 -0.94
CA ARG A 205 -21.07 -10.86 -0.40
C ARG A 205 -20.99 -10.38 1.04
N MET A 206 -21.59 -9.23 1.36
CA MET A 206 -21.60 -8.66 2.72
C MET A 206 -22.39 -9.54 3.70
N LEU A 207 -23.54 -10.06 3.26
CA LEU A 207 -24.35 -11.02 4.02
C LEU A 207 -23.62 -12.34 4.23
N ALA A 208 -22.85 -12.81 3.25
CA ALA A 208 -22.04 -14.01 3.39
C ALA A 208 -20.92 -13.82 4.41
N THR A 209 -20.27 -12.65 4.44
CA THR A 209 -19.20 -12.38 5.43
C THR A 209 -19.73 -12.32 6.86
N SER A 210 -20.98 -11.91 7.10
CA SER A 210 -21.51 -11.83 8.47
C SER A 210 -21.69 -13.20 9.12
N VAL A 211 -21.84 -14.27 8.34
CA VAL A 211 -21.90 -15.67 8.84
C VAL A 211 -20.54 -16.17 9.35
N LEU A 212 -19.44 -15.50 8.99
CA LEU A 212 -18.08 -15.90 9.38
C LEU A 212 -17.57 -15.20 10.64
N LYS A 213 -18.38 -14.31 11.24
CA LYS A 213 -18.10 -13.71 12.53
C LYS A 213 -18.55 -14.62 13.66
#